data_AF-A0A2D4N6P2-F1
#
_entry.id   AF-A0A2D4N6P2-F1
#
_cell.length_a   1.000
_cell.length_b   1.000
_cell.length_c   1.000
_cell.angle_alpha   90.00
_cell.angle_beta   90.00
_cell.angle_gamma   90.00
#
_symmetry.space_group_name_H-M   'P 1'
#
loop_
_entity.id
_entity.type
_entity.pdbx_description
1 polymer ?
#
loop_
_entity_poly.entity_id
_entity_poly.type
_entity_poly.pdbx_seq_one_letter_code
_entity_poly.pdbx_strand_id
1 'polypeptide(L)'
;VIDSRSFVEYNSWHVLNSVNICCSKLVKRRLQQDKVSITELIQPASSIKVEAEKHQDVVVYDQSTRDVNGLATDSFLSILLGKLDSCFHSVSILTGKMWQQFGV
;
A
#
# COMPACT_ATOMS: atom_id res chain seq x y z
N VAL A 1 1.08 -8.47 -1.39
CA VAL A 1 -0.10 -7.68 -0.95
C VAL A 1 0.38 -6.58 -0.04
N ILE A 2 -0.08 -5.34 -0.25
CA ILE A 2 0.30 -4.15 0.50
C ILE A 2 -0.90 -3.62 1.27
N ASP A 3 -0.75 -3.46 2.58
CA ASP A 3 -1.68 -2.71 3.42
C ASP A 3 -1.22 -1.26 3.50
N SER A 4 -2.05 -0.33 3.02
CA SER A 4 -1.75 1.10 3.00
C SER A 4 -2.32 1.88 4.20
N ARG A 5 -2.96 1.20 5.17
CA ARG A 5 -3.56 1.83 6.35
C ARG A 5 -2.51 2.27 7.35
N SER A 6 -2.94 2.96 8.41
CA SER A 6 -2.03 3.35 9.49
C SER A 6 -1.42 2.12 10.19
N PHE A 7 -0.28 2.33 10.85
CA PHE A 7 0.37 1.29 11.65
C PHE A 7 -0.59 0.67 12.69
N VAL A 8 -1.41 1.50 13.34
CA VAL A 8 -2.35 1.05 14.37
C VAL A 8 -3.42 0.15 13.78
N GLU A 9 -4.00 0.52 12.64
CA GLU A 9 -5.01 -0.27 11.94
C GLU A 9 -4.46 -1.62 11.47
N TYR A 10 -3.25 -1.64 10.89
CA TYR A 10 -2.58 -2.87 10.45
C TYR A 10 -2.31 -3.83 11.61
N ASN A 11 -1.80 -3.33 12.74
CA ASN A 11 -1.50 -4.17 13.90
C ASN A 11 -2.76 -4.64 14.64
N SER A 12 -3.88 -3.95 14.47
CA SER A 12 -5.16 -4.40 15.02
C SER A 12 -5.65 -5.66 14.29
N TRP A 13 -5.50 -5.68 12.97
CA TRP A 13 -5.83 -6.81 12.09
C TRP A 13 -5.32 -6.50 10.68
N HIS A 14 -4.95 -7.52 9.92
CA HIS A 14 -4.51 -7.37 8.53
C HIS A 14 -4.67 -8.69 7.76
N VAL A 15 -4.61 -8.61 6.44
CA VAL A 15 -4.52 -9.81 5.58
C VAL A 15 -3.20 -10.51 5.86
N LEU A 16 -3.26 -11.82 6.09
CA LEU A 16 -2.09 -12.66 6.35
C LEU A 16 -0.96 -12.40 5.33
N ASN A 17 0.26 -12.21 5.82
CA ASN A 17 1.47 -11.93 5.02
C ASN A 17 1.42 -10.65 4.17
N SER A 18 0.46 -9.75 4.39
CA SER A 18 0.52 -8.42 3.78
C SER A 18 1.65 -7.59 4.38
N VAL A 19 2.20 -6.68 3.58
CA VAL A 19 3.25 -5.75 4.02
C VAL A 19 2.62 -4.40 4.28
N ASN A 20 2.83 -3.82 5.47
CA ASN A 20 2.32 -2.49 5.76
C ASN A 20 3.25 -1.39 5.23
N ILE A 21 2.72 -0.55 4.35
CA ILE A 21 3.33 0.73 4.03
C ILE A 21 2.45 1.79 4.68
N CYS A 22 2.82 2.16 5.92
CA CYS A 22 1.95 2.94 6.80
C CYS A 22 1.55 4.30 6.19
N CYS A 23 0.24 4.58 6.13
CA CYS A 23 -0.25 5.92 5.83
C CYS A 23 0.16 6.90 6.94
N SER A 24 1.24 7.63 6.70
CA SER A 24 1.72 8.69 7.60
C SER A 24 2.22 9.88 6.81
N LYS A 25 2.15 11.08 7.43
CA LYS A 25 2.67 12.32 6.83
C LYS A 25 4.16 12.21 6.46
N LEU A 26 4.95 11.53 7.29
CA LEU A 26 6.38 11.37 7.06
C LEU A 26 6.68 10.47 5.86
N VAL A 27 6.04 9.30 5.78
CA VAL A 27 6.22 8.36 4.66
C VAL A 27 5.74 9.01 3.36
N LYS A 28 4.55 9.64 3.35
CA LYS A 28 4.03 10.42 2.22
C LYS A 28 5.08 11.41 1.71
N ARG A 29 5.61 12.25 2.60
CA ARG A 29 6.61 13.27 2.26
C ARG A 29 7.88 12.67 1.68
N ARG A 30 8.40 11.58 2.27
CA ARG A 30 9.62 10.93 1.78
C ARG A 30 9.43 10.28 0.41
N LEU A 31 8.28 9.66 0.15
CA LEU A 31 7.93 9.11 -1.16
C LEU A 31 7.82 10.22 -2.22
N GLN A 32 7.13 11.32 -1.89
CA GLN A 32 6.98 12.45 -2.82
C GLN A 32 8.32 13.11 -3.18
N GLN A 33 9.26 13.15 -2.23
CA GLN A 33 10.57 13.78 -2.40
C GLN A 33 11.65 12.79 -2.88
N ASP A 34 11.27 11.55 -3.22
CA ASP A 34 12.19 10.49 -3.63
C ASP A 34 13.34 10.26 -2.63
N LYS A 35 13.05 10.47 -1.34
CA LYS A 35 14.00 10.21 -0.24
C LYS A 35 13.92 8.77 0.27
N VAL A 36 12.91 8.02 -0.16
CA VAL A 36 12.79 6.59 0.07
C VAL A 36 12.11 5.98 -1.15
N SER A 37 12.62 4.84 -1.60
CA SER A 37 12.01 4.06 -2.67
C SER A 37 10.99 3.06 -2.12
N ILE A 38 10.11 2.57 -2.98
CA ILE A 38 9.14 1.55 -2.62
C ILE A 38 9.81 0.22 -2.24
N THR A 39 10.87 -0.17 -2.95
CA THR A 39 11.61 -1.41 -2.68
C THR A 39 12.29 -1.37 -1.31
N GLU A 40 12.84 -0.22 -0.89
CA GLU A 40 13.39 -0.01 0.46
C GLU A 40 12.33 -0.10 1.57
N LEU A 41 11.07 0.26 1.28
CA LEU A 41 9.98 0.11 2.25
C LEU A 41 9.47 -1.33 2.33
N ILE A 42 9.45 -2.05 1.20
CA ILE A 42 8.91 -3.40 1.15
C ILE A 42 9.91 -4.43 1.68
N GLN A 43 11.18 -4.39 1.24
CA GLN A 43 12.14 -5.48 1.53
C GLN A 43 12.32 -5.80 3.02
N PRO A 44 12.49 -4.81 3.92
CA PRO A 44 12.65 -5.09 5.35
C PRO A 44 11.39 -5.69 5.99
N ALA A 45 10.22 -5.41 5.42
CA ALA A 45 8.92 -5.83 5.94
C ALA A 45 8.40 -7.11 5.27
N SER A 46 9.02 -7.56 4.17
CA SER A 46 8.64 -8.75 3.43
C SER A 46 9.49 -9.96 3.82
N SER A 47 8.85 -11.10 4.10
CA SER A 47 9.55 -12.38 4.26
C SER A 47 10.05 -12.98 2.94
N ILE A 48 9.74 -12.35 1.81
CA ILE A 48 10.11 -12.77 0.46
C ILE A 48 10.98 -11.67 -0.14
N LYS A 49 12.10 -12.04 -0.75
CA LYS A 49 12.95 -11.07 -1.47
C LYS A 49 12.16 -10.48 -2.64
N VAL A 50 11.77 -9.22 -2.53
CA VAL A 50 11.09 -8.49 -3.60
C VAL A 50 12.13 -8.05 -4.62
N GLU A 51 12.23 -8.83 -5.69
CA GLU A 51 12.97 -8.48 -6.90
C GLU A 51 12.01 -7.73 -7.82
N ALA A 52 12.16 -6.41 -7.90
CA ALA A 52 11.32 -5.50 -8.69
C ALA A 52 11.32 -5.81 -10.21
N GLU A 53 12.12 -6.78 -10.65
CA GLU A 53 12.26 -7.18 -12.06
C GLU A 53 11.49 -8.46 -12.42
N LYS A 54 10.86 -9.14 -11.46
CA LYS A 54 9.96 -10.27 -11.74
C LYS A 54 8.53 -9.77 -11.91
N HIS A 55 7.77 -10.41 -12.81
CA HIS A 55 6.33 -10.22 -13.00
C HIS A 55 5.53 -10.52 -11.72
N GLN A 56 5.64 -9.65 -10.72
CA GLN A 56 4.91 -9.73 -9.47
C GLN A 56 3.69 -8.82 -9.55
N ASP A 57 2.51 -9.41 -9.36
CA ASP A 57 1.27 -8.64 -9.20
C ASP A 57 1.22 -8.04 -7.79
N VAL A 58 1.03 -6.72 -7.74
CA VAL A 58 0.87 -5.99 -6.48
C VAL A 58 -0.60 -5.68 -6.27
N VAL A 59 -1.16 -6.22 -5.19
CA VAL A 59 -2.48 -5.81 -4.70
C VAL A 59 -2.31 -4.88 -3.51
N VAL A 60 -2.88 -3.69 -3.59
CA VAL A 60 -2.92 -2.68 -2.51
C VAL A 60 -4.32 -2.64 -1.93
N TYR A 61 -4.45 -2.49 -0.63
CA TYR A 61 -5.75 -2.25 0.01
C TYR A 61 -5.67 -1.16 1.08
N ASP A 62 -6.82 -0.58 1.36
CA ASP A 62 -7.05 0.31 2.50
C ASP A 62 -8.37 -0.07 3.20
N GLN A 63 -8.90 0.83 4.04
CA GLN A 63 -10.11 0.55 4.81
C GLN A 63 -11.39 0.52 3.95
N SER A 64 -11.49 1.38 2.94
CA SER A 64 -12.80 1.66 2.32
C SER A 64 -12.78 2.23 0.89
N THR A 65 -11.63 2.31 0.22
CA THR A 65 -11.58 2.78 -1.16
C THR A 65 -12.35 1.83 -2.07
N ARG A 66 -13.25 2.41 -2.86
CA ARG A 66 -14.13 1.68 -3.79
C ARG A 66 -13.84 2.02 -5.24
N ASP A 67 -13.28 3.19 -5.49
CA ASP A 67 -12.97 3.71 -6.82
C ASP A 67 -11.69 4.55 -6.73
N VAL A 68 -10.70 4.20 -7.55
CA VAL A 68 -9.41 4.91 -7.61
C VAL A 68 -9.58 6.29 -8.24
N ASN A 69 -10.55 6.47 -9.13
CA ASN A 69 -10.78 7.75 -9.83
C ASN A 69 -11.29 8.85 -8.88
N GLY A 70 -11.83 8.47 -7.72
CA GLY A 70 -12.30 9.39 -6.68
C GLY A 70 -11.22 9.82 -5.69
N LEU A 71 -9.99 9.32 -5.79
CA LEU A 71 -8.92 9.67 -4.85
C LEU A 71 -8.39 11.07 -5.10
N ALA A 72 -8.19 11.84 -4.02
CA ALA A 72 -7.45 13.09 -4.11
C ALA A 72 -6.03 12.82 -4.66
N THR A 73 -5.58 13.63 -5.62
CA THR A 73 -4.30 13.42 -6.31
C THR A 73 -3.10 13.44 -5.37
N ASP A 74 -3.19 14.22 -4.29
CA ASP A 74 -2.16 14.28 -3.26
C ASP A 74 -2.41 13.27 -2.13
N SER A 75 -3.44 12.43 -2.15
CA SER A 75 -3.67 11.45 -1.09
C SER A 75 -2.48 10.48 -0.97
N PHE A 76 -2.27 9.93 0.23
CA PHE A 76 -1.21 8.94 0.43
C PHE A 76 -1.34 7.75 -0.52
N LEU A 77 -2.57 7.24 -0.70
CA LEU A 77 -2.85 6.10 -1.57
C LEU A 77 -2.55 6.42 -3.04
N SER A 78 -2.92 7.61 -3.53
CA SER A 78 -2.59 8.04 -4.90
C SER A 78 -1.08 8.09 -5.14
N ILE A 79 -0.33 8.64 -4.19
CA ILE A 79 1.15 8.71 -4.27
C ILE A 79 1.76 7.31 -4.23
N LEU A 80 1.27 6.45 -3.33
CA LEU A 80 1.76 5.08 -3.19
C LEU A 80 1.52 4.27 -4.47
N LEU A 81 0.31 4.34 -5.03
CA LEU A 81 -0.05 3.68 -6.29
C LEU A 81 0.85 4.15 -7.43
N GLY A 82 1.07 5.46 -7.58
CA GLY A 82 1.95 5.98 -8.63
C GLY A 82 3.41 5.48 -8.49
N LYS A 83 3.92 5.34 -7.27
CA LYS A 83 5.27 4.78 -7.06
C LYS A 83 5.32 3.29 -7.33
N LEU A 84 4.30 2.53 -6.95
CA LEU A 84 4.21 1.10 -7.24
C LEU A 84 4.12 0.84 -8.75
N ASP A 85 3.27 1.60 -9.45
CA ASP A 85 3.07 1.48 -10.90
C ASP A 85 4.36 1.75 -11.69
N SER A 86 5.21 2.64 -11.17
CA SER A 86 6.54 2.89 -11.76
C SER A 86 7.56 1.77 -11.52
N CYS A 87 7.30 0.85 -10.60
CA CYS A 87 8.25 -0.19 -10.18
C CYS A 87 7.79 -1.62 -10.50
N PHE A 88 6.50 -1.85 -10.73
CA PHE A 88 5.92 -3.17 -10.90
C PHE A 88 5.07 -3.24 -12.16
N HIS A 89 5.02 -4.42 -12.78
CA HIS A 89 4.29 -4.63 -14.03
C HIS A 89 2.76 -4.49 -13.88
N SER A 90 2.23 -4.80 -12.69
CA SER A 90 0.80 -4.90 -12.45
C SER A 90 0.50 -4.46 -11.03
N VAL A 91 -0.30 -3.40 -10.91
CA VAL A 91 -0.73 -2.83 -9.64
C VAL A 91 -2.25 -2.74 -9.67
N SER A 92 -2.89 -3.37 -8.69
CA SER A 92 -4.35 -3.37 -8.54
C SER A 92 -4.74 -2.97 -7.12
N ILE A 93 -5.91 -2.36 -7.00
CA ILE A 93 -6.51 -2.07 -5.69
C ILE A 93 -7.58 -3.12 -5.35
N LEU A 94 -7.62 -3.55 -4.09
CA LEU A 94 -8.77 -4.27 -3.57
C LEU A 94 -9.85 -3.25 -3.21
N THR A 95 -10.92 -3.21 -4.01
CA THR A 95 -12.05 -2.30 -3.79
C THR A 95 -13.03 -2.90 -2.78
N GLY A 96 -13.52 -2.08 -1.85
CA GLY A 96 -14.56 -2.49 -0.91
C GLY A 96 -14.44 -1.84 0.46
N LYS A 97 -15.42 -2.11 1.33
CA LYS A 97 -15.28 -1.83 2.77
C LYS A 97 -14.73 -3.07 3.40
N MET A 98 -13.47 -3.03 3.81
CA MET A 98 -12.77 -4.26 4.11
C MET A 98 -13.46 -5.03 5.25
N TRP A 99 -14.00 -4.37 6.30
CA TRP A 99 -14.58 -5.11 7.45
C TRP A 99 -15.67 -4.39 8.29
N GLN A 100 -16.65 -3.67 7.69
CA GLN A 100 -17.81 -3.15 8.47
C GLN A 100 -18.89 -4.20 8.81
N GLN A 101 -18.69 -5.47 8.43
CA GLN A 101 -19.71 -6.51 8.56
C GLN A 101 -19.45 -7.52 9.70
N PHE A 102 -18.29 -7.44 10.36
CA PHE A 102 -18.03 -8.16 11.61
C PHE A 102 -17.88 -7.10 12.71
N GLY A 103 -19.01 -6.73 13.30
CA GLY A 103 -19.03 -5.80 14.43
C GLY A 103 -18.15 -6.32 15.56
N VAL A 104 -17.18 -5.50 15.95
CA VAL A 104 -16.84 -5.34 17.36
C VAL A 104 -17.64 -4.15 17.86
#